data_AF-A0A840MF70-F1
#
_entry.id   AF-A0A840MF70-F1
#
_cell.length_a   1.000
_cell.length_b   1.000
_cell.length_c   1.000
_cell.angle_alpha   90.00
_cell.angle_beta   90.00
_cell.angle_gamma   90.00
#
_symmetry.space_group_name_H-M   'P 1'
#
loop_
_entity.id
_entity.type
_entity.pdbx_description
1 polymer ?
#
loop_
_entity_poly.entity_id
_entity_poly.type
_entity_poly.pdbx_seq_one_letter_code
_entity_poly.pdbx_strand_id
1 'polypeptide(L)'
;MSSMLKRSLLITSLITAMTGSAFASPGGPHQGAPRDGGPHAGMVWHMLGKAKDKLNLSAEQQALWQTAEKASGELREQMKAQHQKMRALMDAQSKETIIDLAKLDAAGETMRNNMDTAHDGVRKAWLNVYASLTAAQKEQVSNLLKQVWANKGKHRSQDDHHPNS
;
A
#
# COMPACT_ATOMS: atom_id res chain seq x y z
N MET A 1 46.05 -19.90 29.67
CA MET A 1 45.16 -18.85 30.21
C MET A 1 43.85 -18.89 29.44
N SER A 2 42.75 -18.77 30.18
CA SER A 2 41.42 -19.35 29.94
C SER A 2 40.69 -18.94 28.65
N SER A 3 40.09 -19.94 28.00
CA SER A 3 38.96 -19.76 27.09
C SER A 3 37.74 -19.27 27.88
N MET A 4 37.12 -18.17 27.46
CA MET A 4 35.87 -17.70 28.06
C MET A 4 34.68 -18.15 27.21
N LEU A 5 33.82 -18.93 27.89
CA LEU A 5 32.67 -19.65 27.39
C LEU A 5 31.59 -18.76 26.78
N LYS A 6 30.97 -19.30 25.73
CA LYS A 6 29.70 -18.91 25.13
C LYS A 6 28.59 -18.86 26.19
N ARG A 7 27.84 -17.77 26.26
CA ARG A 7 26.59 -17.67 27.04
C ARG A 7 25.41 -17.75 26.08
N SER A 8 24.86 -18.94 25.92
CA SER A 8 23.56 -19.14 25.28
C SER A 8 22.46 -18.82 26.29
N LEU A 9 21.60 -17.84 25.99
CA LEU A 9 20.32 -17.67 26.68
C LEU A 9 19.23 -18.40 25.88
N LEU A 10 18.77 -19.52 26.40
CA LEU A 10 17.51 -20.16 26.01
C LEU A 10 16.40 -19.50 26.85
N ILE A 11 15.50 -18.78 26.20
CA ILE A 11 14.24 -18.35 26.81
C ILE A 11 13.14 -19.20 26.17
N THR A 12 12.72 -20.23 26.89
CA THR A 12 11.58 -21.07 26.55
C THR A 12 10.36 -20.49 27.26
N SER A 13 9.48 -19.78 26.55
CA SER A 13 8.15 -19.42 27.06
C SER A 13 7.10 -20.23 26.31
N LEU A 14 6.59 -21.25 26.99
CA LEU A 14 5.41 -22.03 26.61
C LEU A 14 4.17 -21.20 27.01
N ILE A 15 3.37 -20.77 26.04
CA ILE A 15 2.03 -20.22 26.31
C ILE A 15 1.01 -21.17 25.70
N THR A 16 0.24 -21.79 26.61
CA THR A 16 -0.84 -22.72 26.34
C THR A 16 -2.07 -22.02 25.75
N ALA A 17 -2.71 -22.76 24.86
CA ALA A 17 -3.91 -22.47 24.07
C ALA A 17 -5.04 -21.73 24.79
N MET A 18 -5.60 -20.73 24.10
CA MET A 18 -7.01 -20.36 24.24
C MET A 18 -7.78 -20.93 23.06
N THR A 19 -8.64 -21.90 23.36
CA THR A 19 -9.70 -22.41 22.50
C THR A 19 -10.89 -21.46 22.52
N GLY A 20 -11.21 -20.91 21.35
CA GLY A 20 -12.42 -20.14 21.02
C GLY A 20 -12.24 -19.66 19.57
N SER A 21 -13.16 -19.79 18.63
CA SER A 21 -14.61 -19.98 18.69
C SER A 21 -15.11 -20.49 17.34
N ALA A 22 -16.36 -20.97 17.36
CA ALA A 22 -17.38 -20.82 16.32
C ALA A 22 -17.23 -21.60 15.01
N PHE A 23 -18.07 -22.65 14.93
CA PHE A 23 -18.83 -23.10 13.75
C PHE A 23 -18.37 -22.59 12.38
N ALA A 24 -17.78 -23.49 11.59
CA ALA A 24 -17.79 -23.37 10.15
C ALA A 24 -19.25 -23.49 9.66
N SER A 25 -19.83 -22.36 9.20
CA SER A 25 -21.01 -22.40 8.34
C SER A 25 -20.57 -22.59 6.89
N PRO A 26 -21.11 -23.58 6.16
CA PRO A 26 -20.89 -23.72 4.73
C PRO A 26 -21.89 -22.82 3.99
N GLY A 27 -21.39 -21.87 3.19
CA GLY A 27 -22.18 -21.12 2.21
C GLY A 27 -22.67 -19.74 2.66
N GLY A 28 -22.13 -18.69 2.03
CA GLY A 28 -22.61 -17.31 2.15
C GLY A 28 -21.67 -16.33 1.42
N PRO A 29 -22.21 -15.31 0.75
CA PRO A 29 -21.61 -14.65 -0.41
C PRO A 29 -20.33 -13.89 -0.08
N HIS A 30 -19.45 -13.76 -1.08
CA HIS A 30 -18.24 -12.94 -1.10
C HIS A 30 -18.38 -11.62 -0.33
N GLN A 31 -18.15 -11.65 0.99
CA GLN A 31 -17.91 -10.48 1.80
C GLN A 31 -16.46 -10.13 1.58
N GLY A 32 -16.20 -9.37 0.51
CA GLY A 32 -14.95 -8.65 0.38
C GLY A 32 -14.76 -7.85 1.66
N ALA A 33 -13.77 -8.24 2.47
CA ALA A 33 -13.34 -7.45 3.61
C ALA A 33 -13.19 -5.98 3.19
N PRO A 34 -13.45 -5.00 4.08
CA PRO A 34 -13.13 -3.62 3.79
C PRO A 34 -11.66 -3.57 3.37
N ARG A 35 -11.41 -3.25 2.10
CA ARG A 35 -10.06 -2.95 1.63
C ARG A 35 -9.65 -1.66 2.36
N ASP A 36 -8.96 -1.81 3.49
CA ASP A 36 -8.46 -0.74 4.39
C ASP A 36 -7.33 0.11 3.76
N GLY A 37 -7.55 0.53 2.52
CA GLY A 37 -6.64 1.30 1.72
C GLY A 37 -7.39 2.07 0.65
N GLY A 38 -8.37 2.90 1.06
CA GLY A 38 -9.03 3.84 0.16
C GLY A 38 -8.01 4.71 -0.59
N PRO A 39 -8.42 5.47 -1.63
CA PRO A 39 -7.56 6.30 -2.48
C PRO A 39 -6.61 7.26 -1.72
N HIS A 40 -6.87 7.46 -0.44
CA HIS A 40 -6.08 8.24 0.50
C HIS A 40 -4.74 7.59 0.88
N ALA A 41 -4.67 6.27 1.06
CA ALA A 41 -3.46 5.61 1.56
C ALA A 41 -2.29 5.68 0.57
N GLY A 42 -2.54 5.43 -0.73
CA GLY A 42 -1.52 5.59 -1.77
C GLY A 42 -1.03 7.04 -1.92
N MET A 43 -1.91 8.01 -1.69
CA MET A 43 -1.56 9.43 -1.72
C MET A 43 -0.64 9.83 -0.57
N VAL A 44 -0.85 9.29 0.63
CA VAL A 44 0.01 9.57 1.79
C VAL A 44 1.45 9.18 1.49
N TRP A 45 1.67 8.00 0.92
CA TRP A 45 3.02 7.51 0.60
C TRP A 45 3.70 8.30 -0.52
N HIS A 46 2.94 8.67 -1.56
CA HIS A 46 3.46 9.54 -2.62
C HIS A 46 3.90 10.91 -2.09
N MET A 47 3.12 11.50 -1.18
CA MET A 47 3.46 12.80 -0.60
C MET A 47 4.61 12.70 0.40
N LEU A 48 4.71 11.59 1.14
CA LEU A 48 5.89 11.30 1.95
C LEU A 48 7.14 11.27 1.07
N GLY A 49 7.11 10.57 -0.07
CA GLY A 49 8.21 10.56 -1.05
C GLY A 49 8.70 11.94 -1.50
N LYS A 50 7.80 12.93 -1.59
CA LYS A 50 8.15 14.32 -1.94
C LYS A 50 8.72 15.14 -0.78
N ALA A 51 8.66 14.64 0.45
CA ALA A 51 9.14 15.35 1.63
C ALA A 51 10.65 15.16 1.87
N LYS A 52 11.32 14.26 1.12
CA LYS A 52 12.71 13.84 1.35
C LYS A 52 13.65 15.01 1.63
N ASP A 53 13.67 16.01 0.74
CA ASP A 53 14.61 17.14 0.81
C ASP A 53 14.35 18.07 1.99
N LYS A 54 13.15 17.99 2.58
CA LYS A 54 12.76 18.77 3.78
C LYS A 54 13.14 18.05 5.07
N LEU A 55 13.42 16.76 4.98
CA LEU A 55 13.79 15.92 6.10
C LEU A 55 15.30 15.79 6.09
N ASN A 56 15.96 16.30 7.14
CA ASN A 56 17.39 16.06 7.35
C ASN A 56 17.61 14.59 7.76
N LEU A 57 17.56 13.67 6.79
CA LEU A 57 17.60 12.23 7.03
C LEU A 57 19.02 11.76 7.37
N SER A 58 19.13 10.91 8.39
CA SER A 58 20.38 10.17 8.66
C SER A 58 20.69 9.18 7.54
N ALA A 59 21.92 8.68 7.46
CA ALA A 59 22.32 7.68 6.47
C ALA A 59 21.43 6.42 6.51
N GLU A 60 21.09 5.94 7.71
CA GLU A 60 20.18 4.79 7.89
C GLU A 60 18.77 5.09 7.37
N GLN A 61 18.23 6.27 7.68
CA GLN A 61 16.92 6.70 7.20
C GLN A 61 16.90 6.86 5.67
N GLN A 62 18.00 7.35 5.07
CA GLN A 62 18.14 7.44 3.62
C GLN A 62 18.13 6.06 2.94
N ALA A 63 18.75 5.05 3.55
CA ALA A 63 18.73 3.68 3.01
C ALA A 63 17.32 3.07 3.05
N LEU A 64 16.57 3.29 4.14
CA LEU A 64 15.16 2.89 4.24
C LEU A 64 14.31 3.62 3.19
N TRP A 65 14.57 4.91 3.00
CA TRP A 65 13.88 5.73 2.01
C TRP A 65 14.09 5.22 0.58
N GLN A 66 15.34 4.96 0.20
CA GLN A 66 15.67 4.39 -1.11
C GLN A 66 14.99 3.04 -1.34
N THR A 67 14.92 2.21 -0.30
CA THR A 67 14.18 0.93 -0.35
C THR A 67 12.70 1.15 -0.66
N ALA A 68 12.06 2.12 0.00
CA ALA A 68 10.66 2.46 -0.24
C ALA A 68 10.42 3.08 -1.63
N GLU A 69 11.34 3.93 -2.11
CA GLU A 69 11.31 4.50 -3.46
C GLU A 69 11.41 3.41 -4.52
N LYS A 70 12.36 2.47 -4.36
CA LYS A 70 12.52 1.33 -5.26
C LYS A 70 11.26 0.47 -5.32
N ALA A 71 10.72 0.07 -4.16
CA ALA A 71 9.49 -0.72 -4.10
C ALA A 71 8.30 0.01 -4.76
N SER A 72 8.18 1.33 -4.55
CA SER A 72 7.15 2.15 -5.18
C SER A 72 7.30 2.22 -6.70
N GLY A 73 8.55 2.28 -7.19
CA GLY A 73 8.86 2.25 -8.61
C GLY A 73 8.50 0.91 -9.26
N GLU A 74 8.87 -0.19 -8.62
CA GLU A 74 8.53 -1.55 -9.08
C GLU A 74 7.01 -1.76 -9.15
N LEU A 75 6.26 -1.32 -8.13
CA LEU A 75 4.80 -1.35 -8.15
C LEU A 75 4.24 -0.55 -9.33
N ARG A 76 4.79 0.64 -9.62
CA ARG A 76 4.34 1.47 -10.75
C ARG A 76 4.55 0.77 -12.08
N GLU A 77 5.70 0.13 -12.29
CA GLU A 77 5.97 -0.62 -13.53
C GLU A 77 5.07 -1.85 -13.65
N GLN A 78 4.81 -2.57 -12.54
CA GLN A 78 3.86 -3.69 -12.53
C GLN A 78 2.44 -3.23 -12.88
N MET A 79 1.97 -2.14 -12.28
CA MET A 79 0.68 -1.52 -12.60
C MET A 79 0.60 -1.13 -14.08
N LYS A 80 1.64 -0.47 -14.61
CA LYS A 80 1.70 -0.08 -16.03
C LYS A 80 1.61 -1.30 -16.95
N ALA A 81 2.37 -2.36 -16.65
CA ALA A 81 2.35 -3.59 -17.43
C ALA A 81 0.97 -4.29 -17.39
N GLN A 82 0.35 -4.37 -16.21
CA GLN A 82 -0.99 -4.96 -16.08
C GLN A 82 -2.06 -4.13 -16.78
N HIS A 83 -1.99 -2.80 -16.69
CA HIS A 83 -2.86 -1.92 -17.46
C HIS A 83 -2.69 -2.09 -18.97
N GLN A 84 -1.46 -2.27 -19.47
CA GLN A 84 -1.22 -2.55 -20.88
C GLN A 84 -1.85 -3.90 -21.29
N LYS A 85 -1.70 -4.95 -20.49
CA LYS A 85 -2.33 -6.26 -20.74
C LYS A 85 -3.85 -6.17 -20.77
N MET A 86 -4.45 -5.48 -19.81
CA MET A 86 -5.90 -5.27 -19.77
C MET A 86 -6.38 -4.46 -20.98
N ARG A 87 -5.67 -3.39 -21.36
CA ARG A 87 -6.02 -2.61 -22.58
C ARG A 87 -5.95 -3.46 -23.84
N ALA A 88 -4.91 -4.28 -23.99
CA ALA A 88 -4.79 -5.18 -25.14
C ALA A 88 -5.92 -6.22 -25.18
N LEU A 89 -6.32 -6.75 -24.02
CA LEU A 89 -7.47 -7.65 -23.92
C LEU A 89 -8.78 -6.96 -24.31
N MET A 90 -9.02 -5.74 -23.81
CA MET A 90 -10.19 -4.95 -24.17
C MET A 90 -10.24 -4.61 -25.66
N ASP A 91 -9.10 -4.26 -26.26
CA ASP A 91 -8.99 -4.00 -27.71
C ASP A 91 -9.18 -5.27 -28.56
N ALA A 92 -8.81 -6.44 -28.04
CA ALA A 92 -9.13 -7.71 -28.71
C ALA A 92 -10.62 -8.01 -28.61
N GLN A 93 -11.22 -7.86 -27.43
CA GLN A 93 -12.64 -8.14 -27.19
C GLN A 93 -13.57 -7.17 -27.93
N SER A 94 -13.16 -5.92 -28.17
CA SER A 94 -13.95 -4.96 -28.94
C SER A 94 -14.12 -5.33 -30.42
N LYS A 95 -13.30 -6.26 -30.94
CA LYS A 95 -13.35 -6.76 -32.32
C LYS A 95 -14.21 -8.02 -32.46
N GLU A 96 -14.61 -8.63 -31.35
CA GLU A 96 -15.46 -9.82 -31.34
C GLU A 96 -16.93 -9.42 -31.53
N THR A 97 -17.72 -10.30 -32.15
CA THR A 97 -19.18 -10.09 -32.28
C THR A 97 -19.88 -10.05 -30.91
N ILE A 98 -19.39 -10.84 -29.96
CA ILE A 98 -19.89 -10.90 -28.58
C ILE A 98 -18.70 -10.79 -27.64
N ILE A 99 -18.74 -9.82 -26.73
CA ILE A 99 -17.72 -9.61 -25.71
C ILE A 99 -17.79 -10.74 -24.66
N ASP A 100 -16.66 -11.36 -24.37
CA ASP A 100 -16.52 -12.33 -23.28
C ASP A 100 -16.29 -11.61 -21.95
N LEU A 101 -17.39 -11.33 -21.24
CA LEU A 101 -17.35 -10.68 -19.93
C LEU A 101 -16.64 -11.54 -18.86
N ALA A 102 -16.72 -12.88 -18.95
CA ALA A 102 -16.08 -13.77 -18.00
C ALA A 102 -14.54 -13.69 -18.12
N LYS A 103 -14.03 -13.59 -19.35
CA LYS A 103 -12.60 -13.39 -19.61
C LYS A 103 -12.11 -12.04 -19.10
N LEU A 104 -12.90 -10.98 -19.27
CA LEU A 104 -12.56 -9.65 -18.75
C LEU A 104 -12.53 -9.64 -17.22
N ASP A 105 -13.49 -10.27 -16.56
CA ASP A 105 -13.52 -10.34 -15.10
C ASP A 105 -12.36 -11.19 -14.54
N ALA A 106 -12.08 -12.36 -15.12
CA ALA A 106 -10.95 -13.20 -14.71
C ALA A 106 -9.59 -12.47 -14.83
N ALA A 107 -9.41 -11.68 -15.90
CA ALA A 107 -8.23 -10.83 -16.05
C ALA A 107 -8.19 -9.71 -15.00
N GLY A 108 -9.35 -9.13 -14.67
CA GLY A 108 -9.49 -8.11 -13.64
C GLY A 108 -9.19 -8.64 -12.25
N GLU A 109 -9.66 -9.85 -11.91
CA GLU A 109 -9.38 -10.50 -10.64
C GLU A 109 -7.89 -10.83 -10.49
N THR A 110 -7.28 -11.39 -11.54
CA THR A 110 -5.84 -11.65 -11.57
C THR A 110 -5.03 -10.36 -11.34
N MET A 111 -5.43 -9.25 -11.97
CA MET A 111 -4.81 -7.94 -11.77
C MET A 111 -4.93 -7.50 -10.31
N ARG A 112 -6.13 -7.55 -9.72
CA ARG A 112 -6.36 -7.17 -8.32
C ARG A 112 -5.51 -8.00 -7.35
N ASN A 113 -5.52 -9.32 -7.48
CA ASN A 113 -4.82 -10.22 -6.56
C ASN A 113 -3.30 -10.02 -6.59
N ASN A 114 -2.73 -9.81 -7.79
CA ASN A 114 -1.30 -9.55 -7.94
C ASN A 114 -0.89 -8.20 -7.34
N MET A 115 -1.76 -7.20 -7.43
CA MET A 115 -1.46 -5.85 -6.96
C MET A 115 -1.59 -5.75 -5.44
N ASP A 116 -2.53 -6.45 -4.81
CA ASP A 116 -2.75 -6.38 -3.35
C ASP A 116 -1.44 -6.69 -2.57
N THR A 117 -0.70 -7.74 -2.98
CA THR A 117 0.60 -8.08 -2.35
C THR A 117 1.66 -6.99 -2.55
N ALA A 118 1.77 -6.45 -3.76
CA ALA A 118 2.76 -5.42 -4.08
C ALA A 118 2.46 -4.09 -3.37
N HIS A 119 1.18 -3.71 -3.28
CA HIS A 119 0.71 -2.56 -2.51
C HIS A 119 1.07 -2.69 -1.02
N ASP A 120 0.88 -3.86 -0.43
CA ASP A 120 1.24 -4.14 0.96
C ASP A 120 2.75 -4.01 1.21
N GLY A 121 3.58 -4.49 0.27
CA GLY A 121 5.03 -4.35 0.35
C GLY A 121 5.46 -2.88 0.39
N VAL A 122 4.91 -2.06 -0.52
CA VAL A 122 5.16 -0.61 -0.56
C VAL A 122 4.69 0.08 0.72
N ARG A 123 3.49 -0.25 1.21
CA ARG A 123 2.94 0.28 2.47
C ARG A 123 3.88 -0.02 3.64
N LYS A 124 4.34 -1.26 3.77
CA LYS A 124 5.28 -1.67 4.84
C LYS A 124 6.60 -0.91 4.74
N ALA A 125 7.15 -0.75 3.54
CA ALA A 125 8.39 0.00 3.34
C ALA A 125 8.28 1.46 3.79
N TRP A 126 7.20 2.16 3.41
CA TRP A 126 6.97 3.54 3.85
C TRP A 126 6.64 3.66 5.34
N LEU A 127 5.95 2.69 5.92
CA LEU A 127 5.74 2.64 7.37
C LEU A 127 7.06 2.47 8.14
N ASN A 128 8.00 1.68 7.63
CA ASN A 128 9.32 1.54 8.23
C ASN A 128 10.11 2.85 8.16
N VAL A 129 10.05 3.56 7.04
CA VAL A 129 10.61 4.91 6.92
C VAL A 129 10.02 5.82 8.00
N TYR A 130 8.69 5.92 8.07
CA TYR A 130 8.02 6.79 9.05
C TYR A 130 8.35 6.40 10.50
N ALA A 131 8.40 5.11 10.81
CA ALA A 131 8.76 4.62 12.15
C ALA A 131 10.17 5.06 12.56
N SER A 132 11.13 5.05 11.64
CA SER A 132 12.53 5.45 11.85
C SER A 132 12.75 6.95 12.04
N LEU A 133 11.76 7.78 11.70
CA LEU A 133 11.87 9.23 11.83
C LEU A 133 11.86 9.67 13.30
N THR A 134 12.63 10.71 13.60
CA THR A 134 12.60 11.44 14.88
C THR A 134 11.27 12.15 15.08
N ALA A 135 10.97 12.57 16.31
CA ALA A 135 9.74 13.34 16.60
C ALA A 135 9.62 14.61 15.75
N ALA A 136 10.71 15.37 15.62
CA ALA A 136 10.74 16.59 14.81
C ALA A 136 10.48 16.30 13.31
N GLN A 137 11.09 15.25 12.76
CA GLN A 137 10.83 14.83 11.37
C GLN A 137 9.39 14.35 11.17
N LYS A 138 8.81 13.61 12.13
CA LYS A 138 7.39 13.18 12.09
C LYS A 138 6.43 14.35 12.13
N GLU A 139 6.74 15.40 12.89
CA GLU A 139 5.97 16.64 12.90
C GLU A 139 5.99 17.33 11.54
N GLN A 140 7.16 17.46 10.91
CA GLN A 140 7.29 18.01 9.56
C GLN A 140 6.46 17.23 8.53
N VAL A 141 6.54 15.90 8.56
CA VAL A 141 5.71 15.03 7.70
C VAL A 141 4.22 15.25 7.97
N SER A 142 3.82 15.28 9.24
CA SER A 142 2.43 15.47 9.64
C SER A 142 1.86 16.80 9.15
N ASN A 143 2.65 17.88 9.21
CA ASN A 143 2.24 19.19 8.73
C ASN A 143 2.06 19.22 7.22
N LEU A 144 2.96 18.57 6.47
CA LEU A 144 2.80 18.40 5.01
C LEU A 144 1.52 17.62 4.68
N LEU A 145 1.24 16.51 5.36
CA LEU A 145 0.03 15.72 5.13
C LEU A 145 -1.25 16.53 5.41
N LYS A 146 -1.29 17.26 6.53
CA LYS A 146 -2.41 18.15 6.87
C LYS A 146 -2.65 19.21 5.79
N GLN A 147 -1.59 19.84 5.27
CA GLN A 147 -1.69 20.82 4.19
C GLN A 147 -2.28 20.19 2.91
N VAL A 148 -1.84 18.99 2.55
CA VAL A 148 -2.36 18.27 1.38
C VAL A 148 -3.84 17.95 1.54
N TRP A 149 -4.26 17.48 2.73
CA TRP A 149 -5.67 17.19 3.00
C TRP A 149 -6.54 18.45 2.97
N ALA A 150 -6.05 19.56 3.53
CA ALA A 150 -6.75 20.84 3.47
C ALA A 150 -6.92 21.34 2.02
N ASN A 151 -5.88 21.23 1.18
CA ASN A 151 -5.97 21.64 -0.22
C ASN A 151 -6.93 20.75 -1.03
N LYS A 152 -6.99 19.44 -0.76
CA LYS A 152 -7.97 18.55 -1.41
C LYS A 152 -9.41 18.87 -1.02
N GLY A 153 -9.66 19.26 0.23
CA GLY A 153 -11.00 19.68 0.68
C GLY A 153 -11.53 20.87 -0.12
N LYS A 154 -10.65 21.82 -0.47
CA LYS A 154 -11.01 23.04 -1.21
C LYS A 154 -11.41 22.79 -2.67
N HIS A 155 -10.76 21.87 -3.37
CA HIS A 155 -11.12 21.54 -4.75
C HIS A 155 -12.49 20.83 -4.83
N ARG A 156 -12.80 19.95 -3.86
CA ARG A 156 -14.08 19.23 -3.84
C ARG A 156 -15.27 20.18 -3.66
N SER A 157 -15.14 21.21 -2.82
CA SER A 157 -16.18 22.23 -2.66
C SER A 157 -16.37 23.12 -3.89
N GLN A 158 -15.37 23.20 -4.78
CA GLN A 158 -15.40 24.10 -5.93
C GLN A 158 -16.10 23.45 -7.14
N ASP A 159 -15.94 22.13 -7.32
CA ASP A 159 -16.66 21.36 -8.34
C ASP A 159 -18.17 21.26 -8.05
N ASP A 160 -18.56 21.30 -6.78
CA ASP A 160 -19.98 21.33 -6.35
C ASP A 160 -20.68 22.68 -6.61
N HIS A 161 -19.93 23.73 -7.00
CA HIS A 161 -20.43 25.10 -7.23
C HIS A 161 -20.44 25.51 -8.71
N HIS A 162 -20.51 24.57 -9.65
CA HIS A 162 -20.96 24.88 -11.00
C HIS A 162 -22.49 24.83 -11.07
N PRO A 163 -23.23 25.95 -10.90
CA PRO A 163 -24.64 25.98 -11.27
C PRO A 163 -24.70 25.76 -12.78
N ASN A 164 -25.31 24.65 -13.16
CA ASN A 164 -25.65 24.33 -14.54
C ASN A 164 -26.33 25.56 -15.17
N SER A 165 -25.64 26.22 -16.10
CA SER A 165 -26.14 27.37 -16.87
C SER A 165 -26.30 26.95 -18.31
#